data_AF-M0MJJ7-F1
#
_entry.id   AF-M0MJJ7-F1
#
_cell.length_a   1.000
_cell.length_b   1.000
_cell.length_c   1.000
_cell.angle_alpha   90.00
_cell.angle_beta   90.00
_cell.angle_gamma   90.00
#
_symmetry.space_group_name_H-M   'P 1'
#
loop_
_entity.id
_entity.type
_entity.pdbx_description
1 polymer ?
#
loop_
_entity_poly.entity_id
_entity_poly.type
_entity_poly.pdbx_seq_one_letter_code
_entity_poly.pdbx_strand_id
1 'polypeptide(L)'
;ADGDRVIVDEPCGLVEECTVELTDHMHAEEVNRGVNEGLRFEKVFDDADGGIEAVRRSLDEKARMARQYDAIAALTRADVRPEQIVSLRRTDLSLGDERALVSLADGGLVVPVPAEPLAAYVEKAETVGLVTEPTDRLFATADDEPIPVGGFERVQHRARLAKTNISGQGGICAELHEARNGVTIEEDE
;
A
#
# COMPACT_ATOMS: atom_id res chain seq x y z
N ALA A 1 6.52 18.29 18.47
CA ALA A 1 5.36 19.02 17.94
C ALA A 1 5.88 19.84 16.77
N ASP A 2 5.31 19.58 15.59
CA ASP A 2 5.51 20.24 14.30
C ASP A 2 6.97 20.38 13.84
N GLY A 3 7.46 19.57 12.90
CA GLY A 3 6.80 19.26 11.63
C GLY A 3 6.99 20.46 10.72
N ASP A 4 8.18 20.50 10.11
CA ASP A 4 8.62 21.53 9.17
C ASP A 4 7.70 21.50 7.94
N ARG A 5 6.58 22.22 8.04
CA ARG A 5 5.75 22.58 6.91
C ARG A 5 6.39 23.80 6.29
N VAL A 6 7.18 23.59 5.25
CA VAL A 6 7.51 24.67 4.30
C VAL A 6 6.21 25.00 3.56
N ILE A 7 5.42 25.91 4.13
CA ILE A 7 4.39 26.62 3.38
C ILE A 7 5.15 27.61 2.51
N VAL A 8 5.36 27.25 1.25
CA VAL A 8 5.71 28.22 0.20
C VAL A 8 4.49 29.13 0.00
N ASP A 9 4.44 30.21 0.78
CA ASP A 9 3.49 31.31 0.64
C ASP A 9 4.04 32.37 -0.33
N GLU A 10 4.46 31.92 -1.52
CA GLU A 10 4.55 32.80 -2.68
C GLU A 10 3.35 32.49 -3.58
N PRO A 11 2.48 33.47 -3.89
CA PRO A 11 1.36 33.24 -4.78
C PRO A 11 1.92 32.98 -6.17
N CYS A 12 2.04 31.69 -6.53
CA CYS A 12 2.12 31.29 -7.92
C CYS A 12 0.88 31.90 -8.59
N GLY A 13 1.08 32.83 -9.53
CA GLY A 13 -0.02 33.53 -10.21
C GLY A 13 -1.07 32.50 -10.62
N LEU A 14 -2.34 32.77 -10.28
CA LEU A 14 -3.47 31.83 -10.37
C LEU A 14 -3.33 30.91 -11.60
N VAL A 15 -3.01 29.64 -11.37
CA VAL A 15 -2.99 28.64 -12.44
C VAL A 15 -4.44 28.44 -12.86
N GLU A 16 -4.80 28.93 -14.04
CA GLU A 16 -6.17 28.86 -14.58
C GLU A 16 -6.44 27.50 -15.26
N GLU A 17 -5.41 26.84 -15.76
CA GLU A 17 -5.50 25.56 -16.48
C GLU A 17 -4.25 24.70 -16.22
N CYS A 18 -4.46 23.39 -16.09
CA CYS A 18 -3.40 22.40 -15.98
C CYS A 18 -3.73 21.23 -16.91
N THR A 19 -2.77 20.85 -17.76
CA THR A 19 -2.88 19.69 -18.65
C THR A 19 -1.92 18.61 -18.16
N VAL A 20 -2.44 17.40 -17.99
CA VAL A 20 -1.66 16.21 -17.58
C VAL A 20 -1.34 15.40 -18.83
N GLU A 21 -0.08 14.96 -18.95
CA GLU A 21 0.36 14.08 -20.02
C GLU A 21 0.97 12.79 -19.43
N LEU A 22 0.27 11.68 -19.64
CA LEU A 22 0.77 10.33 -19.44
C LEU A 22 1.42 9.84 -20.74
N THR A 23 2.72 9.62 -20.71
CA THR A 23 3.52 9.06 -21.81
C THR A 23 3.83 7.58 -21.57
N ASP A 24 4.10 6.82 -22.65
CA ASP A 24 4.54 5.40 -22.60
C ASP A 24 3.59 4.44 -21.88
N HIS A 25 2.29 4.71 -21.90
CA HIS A 25 1.26 3.80 -21.42
C HIS A 25 0.42 3.25 -22.58
N MET A 26 0.04 1.97 -22.54
CA MET A 26 -0.79 1.34 -23.59
C MET A 26 -2.10 2.11 -23.82
N HIS A 27 -2.67 2.65 -22.75
CA HIS A 27 -3.90 3.46 -22.76
C HIS A 27 -3.64 4.95 -22.57
N ALA A 28 -2.47 5.45 -22.98
CA ALA A 28 -2.09 6.85 -22.78
C ALA A 28 -3.10 7.82 -23.40
N GLU A 29 -3.57 7.54 -24.62
CA GLU A 29 -4.53 8.41 -25.32
C GLU A 29 -5.86 8.50 -24.58
N GLU A 30 -6.43 7.37 -24.16
CA GLU A 30 -7.71 7.34 -23.45
C GLU A 30 -7.59 8.01 -22.08
N VAL A 31 -6.53 7.73 -21.32
CA VAL A 31 -6.31 8.34 -20.00
C VAL A 31 -6.10 9.85 -20.11
N ASN A 32 -5.24 10.31 -21.03
CA ASN A 32 -4.98 11.74 -21.22
C ASN A 32 -6.23 12.49 -21.62
N ARG A 33 -7.02 11.95 -22.55
CA ARG A 33 -8.32 12.51 -22.91
C ARG A 33 -9.26 12.54 -21.71
N GLY A 34 -9.37 11.43 -21.00
CA GLY A 34 -10.25 11.30 -19.84
C GLY A 34 -9.96 12.30 -18.73
N VAL A 35 -8.70 12.44 -18.36
CA VAL A 35 -8.25 13.35 -17.29
C VAL A 35 -8.40 14.81 -17.70
N ASN A 36 -7.89 15.20 -18.88
CA ASN A 36 -7.90 16.60 -19.30
C ASN A 36 -9.30 17.13 -19.65
N GLU A 37 -10.20 16.26 -20.12
CA GLU A 37 -11.60 16.63 -20.41
C GLU A 37 -12.56 16.39 -19.21
N GLY A 38 -12.06 15.90 -18.07
CA GLY A 38 -12.86 15.61 -16.89
C GLY A 38 -13.95 14.54 -17.11
N LEU A 39 -13.69 13.59 -18.00
CA LEU A 39 -14.65 12.54 -18.35
C LEU A 39 -14.75 11.47 -17.25
N ARG A 40 -15.91 10.81 -17.19
CA ARG A 40 -16.12 9.66 -16.32
C ARG A 40 -15.39 8.44 -16.88
N PHE A 41 -14.93 7.56 -16.00
CA PHE A 41 -14.20 6.34 -16.36
C PHE A 41 -14.94 5.47 -17.37
N GLU A 42 -16.25 5.28 -17.18
CA GLU A 42 -17.11 4.47 -18.06
C GLU A 42 -17.28 5.09 -19.45
N LYS A 43 -16.98 6.38 -19.60
CA LYS A 43 -17.03 7.10 -20.87
C LYS A 43 -15.68 7.06 -21.61
N VAL A 44 -14.61 6.80 -20.87
CA VAL A 44 -13.24 6.70 -21.39
C VAL A 44 -12.96 5.26 -21.83
N PHE A 45 -13.40 4.30 -21.03
CA PHE A 45 -13.23 2.86 -21.24
C PHE A 45 -14.59 2.18 -21.37
N ASP A 46 -15.17 2.24 -22.58
CA ASP A 46 -16.50 1.68 -22.86
C ASP A 46 -16.55 0.14 -22.69
N ASP A 47 -15.40 -0.54 -22.80
CA ASP A 47 -15.26 -2.01 -22.67
C ASP A 47 -14.80 -2.45 -21.26
N ALA A 48 -14.65 -1.54 -20.30
CA ALA A 48 -14.13 -1.89 -18.97
C ALA A 48 -15.21 -2.46 -18.05
N ASP A 49 -15.00 -3.68 -17.59
CA ASP A 49 -15.86 -4.31 -16.58
C ASP A 49 -15.54 -3.79 -15.16
N GLY A 50 -16.57 -3.39 -14.41
CA GLY A 50 -16.47 -3.09 -12.98
C GLY A 50 -16.16 -1.63 -12.61
N GLY A 51 -15.89 -0.76 -13.58
CA GLY A 51 -15.67 0.68 -13.38
C GLY A 51 -14.46 1.03 -12.52
N ILE A 52 -14.28 2.32 -12.23
CA ILE A 52 -13.09 2.83 -11.50
C ILE A 52 -12.98 2.29 -10.07
N GLU A 53 -14.11 2.02 -9.41
CA GLU A 53 -14.13 1.51 -8.03
C GLU A 53 -13.62 0.07 -7.94
N ALA A 54 -13.87 -0.77 -8.95
CA ALA A 54 -13.28 -2.11 -9.00
C ALA A 54 -11.76 -2.05 -9.19
N VAL A 55 -11.28 -1.13 -10.03
CA VAL A 55 -9.84 -0.89 -10.24
C VAL A 55 -9.18 -0.44 -8.93
N ARG A 56 -9.76 0.57 -8.26
CA ARG A 56 -9.27 1.08 -6.97
C ARG A 56 -9.17 -0.03 -5.93
N ARG A 57 -10.23 -0.81 -5.76
CA ARG A 57 -10.26 -1.95 -4.83
C ARG A 57 -9.17 -2.98 -5.15
N SER A 58 -8.95 -3.31 -6.42
CA SER A 58 -7.88 -4.25 -6.80
C SER A 58 -6.48 -3.71 -6.48
N LEU A 59 -6.25 -2.42 -6.74
CA LEU A 59 -4.98 -1.76 -6.39
C LEU A 59 -4.78 -1.70 -4.88
N ASP A 60 -5.84 -1.38 -4.13
CA ASP A 60 -5.84 -1.32 -2.68
C ASP A 60 -5.56 -2.67 -2.03
N GLU A 61 -6.17 -3.74 -2.53
CA GLU A 61 -5.91 -5.11 -2.11
C GLU A 61 -4.43 -5.46 -2.29
N LYS A 62 -3.88 -5.19 -3.48
CA LYS A 62 -2.46 -5.45 -3.80
C LYS A 62 -1.52 -4.63 -2.92
N ALA A 63 -1.83 -3.35 -2.73
CA ALA A 63 -1.06 -2.42 -1.90
C ALA A 63 -1.06 -2.83 -0.42
N ARG A 64 -2.20 -3.30 0.09
CA ARG A 64 -2.32 -3.88 1.44
C ARG A 64 -1.50 -5.16 1.55
N MET A 65 -1.65 -6.09 0.61
CA MET A 65 -0.94 -7.38 0.64
C MET A 65 0.58 -7.20 0.60
N ALA A 66 1.09 -6.24 -0.18
CA ALA A 66 2.50 -5.92 -0.22
C ALA A 66 3.02 -5.39 1.13
N ARG A 67 2.30 -4.46 1.77
CA ARG A 67 2.65 -3.94 3.11
C ARG A 67 2.53 -5.01 4.19
N GLN A 68 1.51 -5.88 4.09
CA GLN A 68 1.33 -7.02 4.98
C GLN A 68 2.52 -7.97 4.94
N TYR A 69 3.07 -8.22 3.75
CA TYR A 69 4.27 -9.04 3.60
C TYR A 69 5.44 -8.44 4.39
N ASP A 70 5.67 -7.13 4.27
CA ASP A 70 6.79 -6.46 4.95
C ASP A 70 6.59 -6.43 6.48
N ALA A 71 5.37 -6.15 6.94
CA ALA A 71 5.00 -6.21 8.35
C ALA A 71 5.22 -7.62 8.94
N ILE A 72 4.72 -8.66 8.27
CA ILE A 72 4.89 -10.05 8.73
C ILE A 72 6.36 -10.46 8.67
N ALA A 73 7.10 -10.06 7.64
CA ALA A 73 8.53 -10.33 7.56
C ALA A 73 9.31 -9.64 8.69
N ALA A 74 8.89 -8.46 9.15
CA ALA A 74 9.48 -7.81 10.33
C ALA A 74 9.21 -8.60 11.62
N LEU A 75 7.98 -9.10 11.80
CA LEU A 75 7.59 -9.96 12.94
C LEU A 75 8.37 -11.29 12.96
N THR A 76 8.46 -11.96 11.80
CA THR A 76 9.18 -13.24 11.69
C THR A 76 10.69 -13.06 11.94
N ARG A 77 11.30 -11.96 11.51
CA ARG A 77 12.71 -11.65 11.84
C ARG A 77 12.94 -11.38 13.33
N ALA A 78 11.89 -11.06 14.08
CA ALA A 78 11.92 -10.92 15.54
C ALA A 78 11.46 -12.19 16.26
N ASP A 79 11.50 -13.35 15.58
CA ASP A 79 11.14 -14.67 16.10
C ASP A 79 9.68 -14.81 16.58
N VAL A 80 8.78 -13.93 16.13
CA VAL A 80 7.34 -14.11 16.37
C VAL A 80 6.84 -15.24 15.47
N ARG A 81 6.26 -16.28 16.08
CA ARG A 81 5.87 -17.50 15.36
C ARG A 81 4.58 -17.30 14.54
N PRO A 82 4.39 -18.06 13.44
CA PRO A 82 3.19 -17.97 12.60
C PRO A 82 1.88 -18.06 13.39
N GLU A 83 1.78 -18.98 14.36
CA GLU A 83 0.58 -19.15 15.19
C GLU A 83 0.26 -17.90 16.02
N GLN A 84 1.30 -17.18 16.44
CA GLN A 84 1.16 -15.94 17.18
C GLN A 84 0.74 -14.82 16.23
N ILE A 85 1.41 -14.68 15.08
CA ILE A 85 1.13 -13.65 14.08
C ILE A 85 -0.32 -13.72 13.61
N VAL A 86 -0.84 -14.91 13.25
CA VAL A 86 -2.22 -15.03 12.76
C VAL A 86 -3.29 -14.78 13.82
N SER A 87 -2.90 -14.77 15.11
CA SER A 87 -3.78 -14.50 16.24
C SER A 87 -3.76 -13.03 16.70
N LEU A 88 -2.82 -12.22 16.20
CA LEU A 88 -2.67 -10.83 16.59
C LEU A 88 -3.92 -10.02 16.25
N ARG A 89 -4.34 -9.20 17.21
CA ARG A 89 -5.38 -8.19 17.06
C ARG A 89 -4.78 -6.80 17.06
N ARG A 90 -5.56 -5.81 16.63
CA ARG A 90 -5.13 -4.40 16.63
C ARG A 90 -4.70 -3.91 18.02
N THR A 91 -5.34 -4.38 19.09
CA THR A 91 -5.00 -4.06 20.49
C THR A 91 -3.67 -4.65 20.96
N ASP A 92 -3.15 -5.67 20.29
CA ASP A 92 -1.88 -6.31 20.65
C ASP A 92 -0.68 -5.50 20.12
N LEU A 93 -0.94 -4.48 19.30
CA LEU A 93 0.08 -3.66 18.67
C LEU A 93 0.04 -2.22 19.20
N SER A 94 1.17 -1.77 19.74
CA SER A 94 1.42 -0.37 20.07
C SER A 94 2.50 0.18 19.15
N LEU A 95 2.15 1.19 18.34
CA LEU A 95 3.08 1.86 17.42
C LEU A 95 3.79 3.01 18.15
N GLY A 96 5.13 3.00 18.15
CA GLY A 96 5.97 4.14 18.50
C GLY A 96 6.72 4.64 17.26
N ASP A 97 7.59 5.65 17.44
CA ASP A 97 8.28 6.32 16.33
C ASP A 97 9.26 5.37 15.60
N GLU A 98 10.16 4.71 16.34
CA GLU A 98 11.15 3.79 15.76
C GLU A 98 10.77 2.31 15.92
N ARG A 99 10.05 2.00 17.01
CA ARG A 99 9.73 0.62 17.41
C ARG A 99 8.25 0.48 17.68
N ALA A 100 7.69 -0.62 17.18
CA ALA A 100 6.39 -1.10 17.59
C ALA A 100 6.55 -2.18 18.66
N LEU A 101 5.66 -2.18 19.65
CA LEU A 101 5.59 -3.18 20.69
C LEU A 101 4.45 -4.14 20.39
N VAL A 102 4.77 -5.43 20.29
CA VAL A 102 3.83 -6.51 20.00
C VAL A 102 3.63 -7.33 21.25
N SER A 103 2.42 -7.27 21.80
CA SER A 103 1.97 -8.04 22.95
C SER A 103 1.60 -9.45 22.50
N LEU A 104 2.20 -10.47 23.12
CA LEU A 104 1.98 -11.88 22.86
C LEU A 104 1.51 -12.58 24.13
N ALA A 105 0.78 -13.68 23.97
CA ALA A 105 0.26 -14.49 25.08
C ALA A 105 -0.47 -13.62 26.13
N ASP A 106 -1.42 -12.80 25.66
CA ASP A 106 -2.24 -11.90 26.48
C ASP A 106 -1.41 -10.94 27.36
N GLY A 107 -0.27 -10.45 26.86
CA GLY A 107 0.62 -9.53 27.58
C GLY A 107 1.71 -10.19 28.42
N GLY A 108 1.82 -11.52 28.39
CA GLY A 108 2.90 -12.25 29.06
C GLY A 108 4.28 -12.05 28.42
N LEU A 109 4.33 -11.61 27.16
CA LEU A 109 5.56 -11.31 26.43
C LEU A 109 5.35 -10.10 25.52
N VAL A 110 6.29 -9.16 25.52
CA VAL A 110 6.29 -8.01 24.61
C VAL A 110 7.53 -8.07 23.73
N VAL A 111 7.32 -8.07 22.42
CA VAL A 111 8.40 -8.14 21.42
C VAL A 111 8.51 -6.80 20.70
N PRO A 112 9.66 -6.10 20.80
CA PRO A 112 9.90 -4.90 20.03
C PRO A 112 10.29 -5.24 18.58
N VAL A 113 9.64 -4.61 17.61
CA VAL A 113 9.91 -4.75 16.17
C VAL A 113 10.07 -3.37 15.52
N PRO A 114 10.68 -3.25 14.32
CA PRO A 114 10.70 -1.98 13.59
C PRO A 114 9.28 -1.43 13.39
N ALA A 115 9.06 -0.15 13.67
CA ALA A 115 7.72 0.45 13.59
C ALA A 115 7.22 0.63 12.16
N GLU A 116 8.08 1.11 11.27
CA GLU A 116 7.72 1.55 9.92
C GLU A 116 6.90 0.52 9.12
N PRO A 117 7.31 -0.77 8.98
CA PRO A 117 6.52 -1.74 8.22
C PRO A 117 5.14 -2.00 8.82
N LEU A 118 5.04 -1.98 10.16
CA LEU A 118 3.79 -2.21 10.88
C LEU A 118 2.87 -0.99 10.76
N ALA A 119 3.42 0.22 10.89
CA ALA A 119 2.68 1.47 10.76
C ALA A 119 2.10 1.62 9.34
N ALA A 120 2.94 1.45 8.32
CA ALA A 120 2.51 1.53 6.92
C ALA A 120 1.42 0.48 6.61
N TYR A 121 1.55 -0.73 7.14
CA TYR A 121 0.53 -1.76 6.99
C TYR A 121 -0.78 -1.39 7.68
N VAL A 122 -0.74 -0.96 8.94
CA VAL A 122 -1.94 -0.61 9.72
C VAL A 122 -2.68 0.54 9.08
N GLU A 123 -1.99 1.60 8.68
CA GLU A 123 -2.59 2.73 7.95
C GLU A 123 -3.35 2.24 6.71
N LYS A 124 -2.73 1.35 5.94
CA LYS A 124 -3.37 0.80 4.74
C LYS A 124 -4.54 -0.11 5.08
N ALA A 125 -4.43 -0.95 6.12
CA ALA A 125 -5.47 -1.85 6.58
C ALA A 125 -6.70 -1.08 7.11
N GLU A 126 -6.48 0.03 7.80
CA GLU A 126 -7.53 0.95 8.27
C GLU A 126 -8.20 1.65 7.07
N THR A 127 -7.41 2.13 6.10
CA THR A 127 -7.93 2.77 4.87
C THR A 127 -8.87 1.86 4.08
N VAL A 128 -8.57 0.56 3.99
CA VAL A 128 -9.41 -0.40 3.25
C VAL A 128 -10.51 -1.03 4.11
N GLY A 129 -10.62 -0.64 5.38
CA GLY A 129 -11.64 -1.14 6.31
C GLY A 129 -11.41 -2.56 6.83
N LEU A 130 -10.20 -3.11 6.72
CA LEU A 130 -9.87 -4.41 7.31
C LEU A 130 -9.80 -4.31 8.84
N VAL A 131 -9.19 -3.22 9.33
CA VAL A 131 -8.98 -2.97 10.75
C VAL A 131 -9.71 -1.68 11.09
N THR A 132 -10.73 -1.77 11.93
CA THR A 132 -11.57 -0.63 12.34
C THR A 132 -11.71 -0.56 13.85
N GLU A 133 -11.80 -1.72 14.49
CA GLU A 133 -11.99 -1.88 15.93
C GLU A 133 -10.73 -2.42 16.62
N PRO A 134 -10.51 -2.13 17.90
CA PRO A 134 -9.33 -2.63 18.64
C PRO A 134 -9.23 -4.15 18.70
N THR A 135 -10.37 -4.84 18.58
CA THR A 135 -10.41 -6.31 18.62
C THR A 135 -10.32 -6.95 17.24
N ASP A 136 -10.24 -6.16 16.16
CA ASP A 136 -10.11 -6.70 14.82
C ASP A 136 -8.80 -7.45 14.65
N ARG A 137 -8.85 -8.49 13.81
CA ARG A 137 -7.68 -9.26 13.41
C ARG A 137 -6.71 -8.34 12.69
N LEU A 138 -5.44 -8.41 13.06
CA LEU A 138 -4.44 -7.56 12.45
C LEU A 138 -4.14 -8.01 11.02
N PHE A 139 -4.09 -9.31 10.75
CA PHE A 139 -3.72 -9.87 9.44
C PHE A 139 -4.82 -10.75 8.84
N ALA A 140 -4.97 -10.70 7.52
CA ALA A 140 -5.97 -11.47 6.79
C ALA A 140 -5.46 -11.94 5.42
N THR A 141 -6.20 -12.86 4.79
CA THR A 141 -5.97 -13.25 3.40
C THR A 141 -6.36 -12.11 2.45
N ALA A 142 -6.06 -12.30 1.15
CA ALA A 142 -6.49 -11.40 0.09
C ALA A 142 -8.01 -11.15 0.10
N ASP A 143 -8.77 -12.20 0.44
CA ASP A 143 -10.24 -12.21 0.52
C ASP A 143 -10.78 -11.74 1.90
N ASP A 144 -9.94 -11.08 2.71
CA ASP A 144 -10.25 -10.58 4.06
C ASP A 144 -10.61 -11.66 5.11
N GLU A 145 -10.28 -12.92 4.81
CA GLU A 145 -10.51 -14.06 5.71
C GLU A 145 -9.35 -14.26 6.70
N PRO A 146 -9.58 -14.94 7.83
CA PRO A 146 -8.50 -15.35 8.73
C PRO A 146 -7.44 -16.19 8.01
N ILE A 147 -6.15 -15.90 8.27
CA ILE A 147 -5.05 -16.72 7.73
C ILE A 147 -4.99 -18.04 8.51
N PRO A 148 -5.21 -19.20 7.87
CA PRO A 148 -5.00 -20.48 8.55
C PRO A 148 -3.51 -20.69 8.82
N VAL A 149 -3.14 -21.17 10.01
CA VAL A 149 -1.74 -21.45 10.39
C VAL A 149 -1.03 -22.29 9.32
N GLY A 150 -1.63 -23.41 8.89
CA GLY A 150 -1.05 -24.27 7.85
C GLY A 150 -1.01 -23.65 6.44
N GLY A 151 -1.64 -22.50 6.23
CA GLY A 151 -1.60 -21.73 4.99
C GLY A 151 -0.75 -20.46 5.05
N PHE A 152 -0.11 -20.18 6.19
CA PHE A 152 0.66 -18.96 6.43
C PHE A 152 1.73 -18.71 5.35
N GLU A 153 2.57 -19.71 5.09
CA GLU A 153 3.64 -19.64 4.08
C GLU A 153 3.08 -19.39 2.67
N ARG A 154 1.92 -19.98 2.34
CA ARG A 154 1.27 -19.78 1.04
C ARG A 154 0.77 -18.35 0.89
N VAL A 155 0.18 -17.79 1.95
CA VAL A 155 -0.26 -16.38 1.96
C VAL A 155 0.95 -15.45 1.84
N GLN A 156 2.04 -15.72 2.55
CA GLN A 156 3.29 -14.96 2.44
C GLN A 156 3.90 -15.02 1.03
N HIS A 157 3.92 -16.21 0.42
CA HIS A 157 4.41 -16.35 -0.95
C HIS A 157 3.58 -15.55 -1.95
N ARG A 158 2.24 -15.60 -1.85
CA ARG A 158 1.34 -14.82 -2.71
C ARG A 158 1.50 -13.32 -2.50
N ALA A 159 1.64 -12.87 -1.25
CA ALA A 159 1.88 -11.47 -0.90
C ALA A 159 3.20 -10.95 -1.48
N ARG A 160 4.27 -11.76 -1.40
CA ARG A 160 5.56 -11.46 -2.04
C ARG A 160 5.43 -11.33 -3.55
N LEU A 161 4.71 -12.23 -4.21
CA LEU A 161 4.48 -12.15 -5.66
C LEU A 161 3.69 -10.89 -6.03
N ALA A 162 2.66 -10.53 -5.26
CA ALA A 162 1.95 -9.27 -5.47
C ALA A 162 2.90 -8.06 -5.34
N LYS A 163 3.75 -8.03 -4.31
CA LYS A 163 4.78 -7.00 -4.13
C LYS A 163 5.74 -6.93 -5.31
N THR A 164 6.31 -8.06 -5.73
CA THR A 164 7.28 -8.11 -6.84
C THR A 164 6.63 -7.76 -8.18
N ASN A 165 5.36 -8.12 -8.41
CA ASN A 165 4.67 -7.70 -9.61
C ASN A 165 4.43 -6.19 -9.63
N ILE A 166 4.04 -5.59 -8.50
CA ILE A 166 3.85 -4.13 -8.41
C ILE A 166 5.18 -3.39 -8.56
N SER A 167 6.21 -3.78 -7.80
CA SER A 167 7.53 -3.11 -7.83
C SER A 167 8.32 -3.41 -9.10
N GLY A 168 8.27 -4.63 -9.61
CA GLY A 168 8.99 -5.04 -10.81
C GLY A 168 8.37 -4.50 -12.10
N GLN A 169 7.04 -4.50 -12.23
CA GLN A 169 6.40 -3.85 -13.39
C GLN A 169 6.50 -2.33 -13.30
N GLY A 170 6.38 -1.76 -12.09
CA GLY A 170 6.59 -0.33 -11.87
C GLY A 170 8.02 0.13 -12.20
N GLY A 171 9.03 -0.60 -11.70
CA GLY A 171 10.45 -0.28 -11.92
C GLY A 171 10.88 -0.41 -13.39
N ILE A 172 10.49 -1.49 -14.07
CA ILE A 172 10.82 -1.66 -15.51
C ILE A 172 10.14 -0.57 -16.35
N CYS A 173 8.88 -0.22 -16.04
CA CYS A 173 8.20 0.86 -16.73
C CYS A 173 8.86 2.22 -16.48
N ALA A 174 9.34 2.49 -15.26
CA ALA A 174 10.08 3.71 -14.93
C ALA A 174 11.43 3.77 -15.67
N GLU A 175 12.23 2.69 -15.65
CA GLU A 175 13.50 2.62 -16.37
C GLU A 175 13.33 2.76 -17.90
N LEU A 176 12.28 2.16 -18.46
CA LEU A 176 11.95 2.31 -19.89
C LEU A 176 11.49 3.74 -20.24
N HIS A 177 10.70 4.36 -19.36
CA HIS A 177 10.25 5.74 -19.52
C HIS A 177 11.44 6.72 -19.43
N GLU A 178 12.32 6.55 -18.45
CA GLU A 178 13.56 7.34 -18.32
C GLU A 178 14.44 7.17 -19.56
N ALA A 179 14.66 5.93 -20.02
CA ALA A 179 15.50 5.65 -21.19
C ALA A 179 14.94 6.25 -22.50
N ARG A 180 13.61 6.37 -22.62
CA ARG A 180 12.95 6.90 -23.82
C ARG A 180 12.76 8.41 -23.81
N ASN A 181 12.44 8.98 -22.65
CA ASN A 181 12.02 10.38 -22.53
C ASN A 181 13.05 11.25 -21.80
N GLY A 182 14.09 10.68 -21.20
CA GLY A 182 15.14 11.42 -20.51
C GLY A 182 14.66 12.13 -19.23
N VAL A 183 13.60 11.61 -18.60
CA VAL A 183 13.05 12.13 -17.35
C VAL A 183 13.62 11.32 -16.19
N THR A 184 14.48 11.93 -15.37
CA THR A 184 14.94 11.36 -14.10
C THR A 184 13.93 11.73 -13.03
N ILE A 185 13.31 10.73 -12.39
CA ILE A 185 12.49 10.97 -11.19
C ILE A 185 13.49 11.09 -10.04
N GLU A 186 13.80 12.31 -9.62
CA GLU A 186 14.59 12.53 -8.40
C GLU A 186 13.73 12.08 -7.21
N GLU A 187 14.13 10.99 -6.56
CA GLU A 187 13.56 10.59 -5.27
C GLU A 187 14.10 11.57 -4.22
N ASP A 188 13.28 12.51 -3.75
CA ASP A 188 13.64 13.40 -2.65
C ASP A 188 13.93 12.56 -1.38
N GLU A 189 15.19 12.63 -0.89
CA GLU A 189 15.69 12.01 0.36
C GLU A 189 15.08 12.61 1.64
#